data_AF-A0A1F7X7Z5-F1
#
_entry.id   AF-A0A1F7X7Z5-F1
#
_cell.length_a   1.000
_cell.length_b   1.000
_cell.length_c   1.000
_cell.angle_alpha   90.00
_cell.angle_beta   90.00
_cell.angle_gamma   90.00
#
_symmetry.space_group_name_H-M   'P 1'
#
loop_
_entity.id
_entity.type
_entity.pdbx_description
1 polymer ?
#
loop_
_entity_poly.entity_id
_entity_poly.type
_entity_poly.pdbx_seq_one_letter_code
_entity_poly.pdbx_strand_id
1 'polypeptide(L)' 'MTLEGNGKTWWIRLRGEPPPVTDGERSFMLGTEEDWLREQEIRDAGRLIATKDPEAIKIGRAKLRACLGRELPEDFDLFK' A
#
# COMPACT_ATOMS: atom_id res chain seq x y z
N MET A 1 2.56 -17.81 -27.73
CA MET A 1 2.67 -16.47 -27.12
C MET A 1 2.07 -16.55 -25.72
N THR A 2 2.69 -15.88 -24.77
CA THR A 2 2.89 -16.18 -23.34
C THR A 2 1.64 -16.46 -22.48
N LEU A 3 1.72 -17.56 -21.72
CA LEU A 3 0.90 -17.88 -20.54
C LEU A 3 1.40 -17.07 -19.33
N GLU A 4 1.20 -15.75 -19.34
CA GLU A 4 1.48 -14.89 -18.17
C GLU A 4 0.17 -14.34 -17.62
N GLY A 5 -0.43 -15.05 -16.66
CA GLY A 5 -1.66 -14.55 -16.03
C GLY A 5 -2.31 -15.39 -14.94
N ASN A 6 -1.71 -16.52 -14.51
CA ASN A 6 -2.41 -17.49 -13.64
C ASN A 6 -1.87 -17.61 -12.19
N GLY A 7 -1.05 -16.67 -11.73
CA GLY A 7 -0.52 -16.68 -10.35
C GLY A 7 -1.32 -15.85 -9.33
N LYS A 8 -1.99 -14.77 -9.75
CA LYS A 8 -2.77 -13.90 -8.84
C LYS A 8 -4.20 -14.39 -8.62
N THR A 9 -4.77 -15.06 -9.61
CA THR A 9 -6.18 -15.47 -9.65
C THR A 9 -6.49 -16.62 -8.70
N TRP A 10 -5.53 -17.52 -8.46
CA TRP A 10 -5.74 -18.65 -7.54
C TRP A 10 -5.73 -18.21 -6.07
N TRP A 11 -4.90 -17.23 -5.72
CA TRP A 11 -4.76 -16.71 -4.34
C TRP A 11 -6.01 -15.95 -3.86
N ILE A 12 -6.66 -15.21 -4.76
CA ILE A 12 -7.88 -14.43 -4.48
C ILE A 12 -9.10 -15.36 -4.29
N ARG A 13 -9.23 -16.40 -5.12
CA ARG A 13 -10.31 -17.40 -4.98
C ARG A 13 -10.24 -18.19 -3.68
N LEU A 14 -9.05 -18.45 -3.16
CA LEU A 14 -8.85 -19.24 -1.93
C LEU A 14 -9.21 -18.48 -0.65
N ARG A 15 -9.21 -17.14 -0.68
CA ARG A 15 -9.54 -16.29 0.48
C ARG A 15 -10.99 -15.84 0.56
N GLY A 16 -11.82 -16.20 -0.44
CA GLY A 16 -13.21 -15.73 -0.52
C GLY A 16 -13.33 -14.21 -0.67
N GLU A 17 -12.24 -13.56 -1.07
CA GLU A 17 -12.18 -12.11 -1.22
C GLU A 17 -12.90 -11.71 -2.51
N PRO A 18 -13.73 -10.64 -2.49
CA PRO A 18 -14.34 -10.11 -3.69
C PRO A 18 -13.24 -9.73 -4.71
N PRO A 19 -13.56 -9.75 -6.01
CA PRO A 19 -12.57 -9.48 -7.06
C PRO A 19 -11.84 -8.14 -6.80
N PRO A 20 -10.56 -8.04 -7.19
CA PRO A 20 -9.78 -6.85 -6.92
C PRO A 20 -10.40 -5.66 -7.66
N VAL A 21 -10.80 -4.66 -6.89
CA VAL A 21 -11.36 -3.40 -7.36
C VAL A 21 -10.42 -2.79 -8.41
N THR A 22 -10.96 -2.52 -9.60
CA THR A 22 -10.20 -1.91 -10.69
C THR A 22 -9.72 -0.51 -10.30
N ASP A 23 -8.64 -0.01 -10.90
CA ASP A 23 -8.12 1.33 -10.57
C ASP A 23 -9.18 2.44 -10.80
N GLY A 24 -10.10 2.23 -11.75
CA GLY A 24 -11.24 3.11 -12.01
C GLY A 24 -12.31 3.07 -10.92
N GLU A 25 -12.67 1.87 -10.44
CA GLU A 25 -13.62 1.72 -9.32
C GLU A 25 -13.02 2.22 -7.99
N ARG A 26 -11.70 2.08 -7.82
CA ARG A 26 -10.98 2.58 -6.64
C ARG A 26 -11.00 4.11 -6.60
N SER A 27 -10.78 4.75 -7.75
CA SER A 27 -10.91 6.20 -7.91
C SER A 27 -12.34 6.71 -7.65
N PHE A 28 -13.36 5.87 -7.83
CA PHE A 28 -14.76 6.21 -7.58
C PHE A 28 -15.19 6.00 -6.11
N MET A 29 -14.46 5.17 -5.35
CA MET A 29 -14.73 4.90 -3.93
C MET A 29 -14.03 5.88 -2.98
N LEU A 30 -12.98 6.57 -3.44
CA LEU A 30 -12.26 7.58 -2.66
C LEU A 30 -13.07 8.87 -2.72
N GLY A 31 -13.91 9.08 -1.70
CA GLY A 31 -14.92 10.14 -1.66
C GLY A 31 -14.37 11.56 -1.61
N THR A 32 -13.05 11.74 -1.39
CA THR A 32 -12.39 13.04 -1.28
C THR A 32 -10.95 12.99 -1.80
N GLU A 33 -10.38 14.16 -2.15
CA GLU A 33 -8.97 14.33 -2.52
C GLU A 33 -8.01 13.84 -1.41
N GLU A 34 -8.39 14.02 -0.15
CA GLU A 34 -7.63 13.53 1.01
C GLU A 34 -7.53 12.00 1.05
N ASP A 35 -8.61 11.29 0.72
CA ASP A 35 -8.59 9.83 0.65
C ASP A 35 -7.67 9.34 -0.46
N TRP A 36 -7.66 10.03 -1.60
CA TRP A 36 -6.75 9.73 -2.71
C TRP A 36 -5.28 9.95 -2.35
N LEU A 37 -4.97 11.09 -1.72
CA LEU A 37 -3.62 11.38 -1.24
C LEU A 37 -3.15 10.34 -0.22
N ARG A 38 -4.04 9.94 0.71
CA ARG A 38 -3.76 8.91 1.71
C ARG A 38 -3.44 7.55 1.08
N GLU A 39 -4.23 7.13 0.09
CA GLU A 39 -3.95 5.89 -0.65
C GLU A 39 -2.64 5.95 -1.43
N GLN A 40 -2.31 7.11 -2.01
CA GLN A 40 -1.04 7.30 -2.69
C GLN A 40 0.14 7.17 -1.70
N GLU A 41 0.04 7.76 -0.51
CA GLU A 41 1.06 7.65 0.53
C GLU A 41 1.26 6.21 1.01
N ILE A 42 0.17 5.44 1.19
CA ILE A 42 0.22 4.02 1.54
C ILE A 42 0.96 3.23 0.45
N ARG A 43 0.69 3.54 -0.82
CA ARG A 43 1.32 2.86 -1.97
C ARG A 43 2.81 3.17 -2.04
N ASP A 44 3.20 4.43 -1.83
CA ASP A 44 4.61 4.84 -1.84
C ASP A 44 5.37 4.27 -0.64
N ALA A 45 4.75 4.23 0.54
CA ALA A 45 5.28 3.52 1.71
C ALA A 45 5.54 2.03 1.39
N GLY A 46 4.59 1.37 0.71
CA GLY A 46 4.76 0.00 0.23
C GLY A 46 5.93 -0.16 -0.76
N ARG A 47 6.14 0.78 -1.68
CA ARG A 47 7.29 0.78 -2.60
C ARG A 47 8.61 0.90 -1.87
N LEU A 48 8.70 1.76 -0.87
CA LEU A 48 9.90 1.93 -0.02
C LEU A 48 10.24 0.65 0.75
N ILE A 49 9.22 -0.03 1.30
CA ILE A 49 9.40 -1.31 2.00
C ILE A 49 9.86 -2.44 1.06
N ALA A 50 9.47 -2.41 -0.21
CA ALA A 50 9.86 -3.41 -1.20
C ALA A 50 11.31 -3.25 -1.71
N THR A 51 12.01 -2.20 -1.30
CA THR A 51 13.43 -2.01 -1.63
C THR A 51 14.33 -2.95 -0.83
N LYS A 52 15.63 -2.98 -1.15
CA LYS A 52 16.65 -3.71 -0.38
C LYS A 52 17.45 -2.80 0.57
N ASP A 53 17.14 -1.51 0.59
CA ASP A 53 17.83 -0.53 1.42
C ASP A 53 17.21 -0.51 2.83
N PRO A 54 17.97 -0.83 3.89
CA PRO A 54 17.47 -0.84 5.27
C PRO A 54 16.80 0.46 5.69
N GLU A 55 17.32 1.61 5.23
CA GLU A 55 16.82 2.91 5.66
C GLU A 55 15.56 3.33 4.90
N ALA A 56 15.48 3.03 3.60
CA ALA A 56 14.23 3.11 2.85
C ALA A 56 13.13 2.21 3.47
N ILE A 57 13.45 0.99 3.91
CA ILE A 57 12.49 0.10 4.57
C ILE A 57 11.98 0.72 5.89
N LYS A 58 12.88 1.29 6.69
CA LYS A 58 12.54 1.95 7.96
C LYS A 58 11.61 3.14 7.74
N ILE A 59 11.94 4.00 6.78
CA ILE A 59 11.10 5.15 6.37
C ILE A 59 9.74 4.67 5.86
N GLY A 60 9.72 3.65 5.00
CA GLY A 60 8.48 3.09 4.46
C GLY A 60 7.56 2.53 5.55
N ARG A 61 8.12 1.84 6.55
CA ARG A 61 7.35 1.34 7.71
C ARG A 61 6.81 2.46 8.59
N ALA A 62 7.57 3.54 8.78
CA ALA A 62 7.14 4.71 9.53
C ALA A 62 6.00 5.44 8.82
N LYS A 63 6.15 5.70 7.51
CA LYS A 63 5.09 6.28 6.66
C LYS A 63 3.80 5.47 6.69
N LEU A 64 3.91 4.15 6.54
CA LEU A 64 2.73 3.28 6.58
C LEU A 64 2.02 3.34 7.94
N ARG A 65 2.76 3.40 9.04
CA ARG A 65 2.19 3.55 10.40
C ARG A 65 1.48 4.88 10.58
N ALA A 66 2.04 5.98 10.08
CA ALA A 66 1.40 7.29 10.07
C ALA A 66 0.08 7.26 9.27
N CYS A 67 0.09 6.72 8.05
CA CYS A 67 -1.12 6.59 7.24
C CYS A 67 -2.20 5.68 7.87
N LEU A 68 -1.84 4.80 8.82
CA LEU A 68 -2.78 3.92 9.52
C LEU A 68 -3.15 4.42 10.92
N GLY A 69 -2.61 5.55 11.38
CA GLY A 69 -2.81 6.06 12.74
C GLY A 69 -2.22 5.14 13.82
N ARG A 70 -1.09 4.48 13.52
CA ARG A 70 -0.40 3.50 14.39
C ARG A 70 1.07 3.88 14.61
N GLU A 71 1.35 5.18 14.71
CA GLU A 71 2.68 5.72 14.90
C GLU A 71 3.31 5.23 16.21
N LEU A 72 4.59 4.89 16.17
CA LEU A 72 5.38 4.58 17.35
C LEU A 72 6.25 5.78 17.75
N PRO A 73 6.69 5.89 19.01
CA PRO A 73 7.61 6.95 19.47
C PRO A 73 8.85 7.11 18.56
N GLU A 74 9.37 6.00 18.03
CA GLU A 74 10.53 5.94 17.14
C GLU A 74 10.30 6.60 15.77
N ASP A 75 9.04 6.74 15.33
CA ASP A 75 8.69 7.35 14.05
C ASP A 75 8.80 8.88 14.10
N PHE A 76 8.62 9.49 15.27
CA PHE A 76 8.69 10.94 15.43
C PHE A 76 10.10 11.49 15.25
N ASP A 77 11.13 10.68 15.52
CA ASP A 77 12.52 11.07 15.32
C ASP A 77 12.97 10.90 13.86
N LEU A 78 12.20 10.19 13.02
CA LEU A 78 12.47 10.01 11.59
C LEU A 78 11.95 11.17 10.71
N PHE A 79 11.00 11.97 11.20
CA PHE A 79 10.37 13.05 10.44
C PHE A 79 10.62 14.45 11.03
N LYS A 80 11.60 14.58 11.94
CA LYS A 80 12.10 15.85 12.46
C LYS A 80 13.05 16.56 11.50
#